data_AF-A0AAV1AUN6-F1
#
_entry.id   AF-A0AAV1AUN6-F1
#
_cell.length_a   1.000
_cell.length_b   1.000
_cell.length_c   1.000
_cell.angle_alpha   90.00
_cell.angle_beta   90.00
_cell.angle_gamma   90.00
#
_symmetry.space_group_name_H-M   'P 1'
#
loop_
_entity.id
_entity.type
_entity.pdbx_description
1 polymer ?
#
loop_
_entity_poly.entity_id
_entity_poly.type
_entity_poly.pdbx_seq_one_letter_code
_entity_poly.pdbx_strand_id
1 'polypeptide(L)'
;MASLISTKSNHFRYASRCLFSHLLRNPTPTSSLLSPSSLSHHLSTQPRQVGNKGYANGSIMLYQRLLSGTANQDKPPADNSNSSKDDSGQGKESGGEQEQKRDTGKSIRGSPVSWLSLVFLVLTGAGLVYYYDREKKRHIEEIRNASEEVKQGPSAGKAAIGGPFELTNHHGKRVTDKDFLGRWTLMYFGFTHCPDICPEELQKLAAAVDKIKEKSGIQTVPVFISVDPERDTVEQVAEYVKEFHPKLIGLTGSTDEIKSVARAYRVYYMKTAEEDSDYLVDHSIVIYLMAPDMGFVKFFGKNNDVDSLTDGVIKEIKQYKKK
;
A
#
# COMPACT_ATOMS: atom_id res chain seq x y z
N MET A 1 30.34 -66.52 13.17
CA MET A 1 30.04 -67.81 12.52
C MET A 1 28.93 -67.58 11.50
N ALA A 2 29.14 -68.05 10.26
CA ALA A 2 28.18 -68.39 9.19
C ALA A 2 26.97 -67.45 8.92
N SER A 3 26.85 -66.82 7.72
CA SER A 3 26.23 -67.38 6.49
C SER A 3 24.73 -67.72 6.68
N LEU A 4 23.73 -67.28 5.90
CA LEU A 4 23.51 -67.36 4.43
C LEU A 4 22.01 -66.98 4.19
N ILE A 5 21.57 -66.13 3.25
CA ILE A 5 20.95 -66.41 1.91
C ILE A 5 19.98 -65.21 1.61
N SER A 6 20.19 -64.36 0.58
CA SER A 6 19.69 -64.42 -0.83
C SER A 6 18.14 -64.40 -0.91
N THR A 7 17.40 -63.67 -1.75
CA THR A 7 17.49 -63.16 -3.16
C THR A 7 16.33 -62.12 -3.28
N LYS A 8 16.20 -61.11 -4.17
CA LYS A 8 16.22 -61.14 -5.64
C LYS A 8 16.10 -59.71 -6.20
N SER A 9 16.80 -59.49 -7.31
CA SER A 9 16.97 -58.30 -8.15
C SER A 9 15.71 -57.80 -8.86
N ASN A 10 15.72 -56.53 -9.28
CA ASN A 10 15.26 -56.14 -10.63
C ASN A 10 16.00 -54.89 -11.13
N HIS A 11 16.89 -55.12 -12.10
CA HIS A 11 17.58 -54.13 -12.93
C HIS A 11 17.29 -54.53 -14.38
N PHE A 12 16.63 -53.67 -15.14
CA PHE A 12 16.40 -53.84 -16.59
C PHE A 12 16.36 -52.42 -17.20
N ARG A 13 17.49 -51.87 -17.65
CA ARG A 13 18.03 -51.91 -19.03
C ARG A 13 17.00 -51.64 -20.13
N TYR A 14 17.15 -50.52 -20.82
CA TYR A 14 17.23 -50.54 -22.29
C TYR A 14 18.06 -49.35 -22.79
N ALA A 15 19.11 -49.66 -23.54
CA ALA A 15 19.90 -48.71 -24.32
C ALA A 15 20.11 -49.29 -25.72
N SER A 16 20.23 -48.37 -26.67
CA SER A 16 20.84 -48.51 -28.00
C SER A 16 20.01 -49.09 -29.14
N ARG A 17 19.88 -48.27 -30.20
CA ARG A 17 20.40 -48.63 -31.53
C ARG A 17 20.67 -47.38 -32.38
N CYS A 18 21.95 -47.17 -32.70
CA CYS A 18 22.43 -46.42 -33.85
C CYS A 18 22.24 -47.25 -35.14
N LEU A 19 22.16 -46.56 -36.29
CA LEU A 19 22.84 -46.82 -37.58
C LEU A 19 21.91 -46.51 -38.78
N PHE A 20 22.32 -45.53 -39.61
CA PHE A 20 22.24 -45.46 -41.09
C PHE A 20 22.59 -44.00 -41.49
N SER A 21 23.86 -43.65 -41.67
CA SER A 21 24.61 -43.64 -42.95
C SER A 21 24.11 -42.64 -44.02
N HIS A 22 24.93 -41.59 -44.18
CA HIS A 22 25.51 -41.09 -45.44
C HIS A 22 24.63 -40.52 -46.57
N LEU A 23 25.07 -39.32 -47.00
CA LEU A 23 25.21 -38.81 -48.38
C LEU A 23 24.25 -37.70 -48.87
N LEU A 24 24.90 -36.63 -49.37
CA LEU A 24 24.46 -35.56 -50.30
C LEU A 24 23.71 -34.37 -49.65
N ARG A 25 23.89 -33.09 -49.99
CA ARG A 25 24.82 -32.30 -50.82
C ARG A 25 24.30 -30.86 -50.67
N ASN A 26 25.15 -29.87 -50.34
CA ASN A 26 24.78 -28.44 -50.48
C ASN A 26 24.50 -28.12 -51.96
N PRO A 27 23.65 -27.12 -52.26
CA PRO A 27 24.27 -25.85 -52.64
C PRO A 27 23.50 -24.59 -52.19
N THR A 28 24.28 -23.54 -51.94
CA THR A 28 23.89 -22.13 -52.03
C THR A 28 23.53 -21.75 -53.48
N PRO A 29 22.80 -20.64 -53.68
CA PRO A 29 23.46 -19.58 -54.45
C PRO A 29 23.24 -18.16 -53.89
N THR A 30 24.17 -17.32 -54.34
CA THR A 30 24.47 -15.91 -54.12
C THR A 30 23.56 -14.91 -54.85
N SER A 31 23.44 -13.70 -54.25
CA SER A 31 23.27 -12.36 -54.88
C SER A 31 21.92 -12.07 -55.56
N SER A 32 21.30 -10.88 -55.56
CA SER A 32 21.78 -9.49 -55.57
C SER A 32 20.59 -8.50 -55.46
N LEU A 33 20.84 -7.34 -54.81
CA LEU A 33 20.48 -5.94 -55.14
C LEU A 33 19.11 -5.54 -55.75
N LEU A 34 18.69 -4.32 -55.32
CA LEU A 34 17.84 -3.28 -55.95
C LEU A 34 16.41 -3.06 -55.40
N SER A 35 16.29 -2.02 -54.58
CA SER A 35 15.26 -0.95 -54.70
C SER A 35 15.48 -0.18 -56.03
N PRO A 36 14.56 0.67 -56.58
CA PRO A 36 13.61 1.53 -55.85
C PRO A 36 12.24 1.85 -56.53
N SER A 37 11.47 2.67 -55.80
CA SER A 37 10.62 3.79 -56.25
C SER A 37 9.26 3.56 -56.96
N SER A 38 8.21 4.05 -56.26
CA SER A 38 7.12 4.93 -56.71
C SER A 38 6.29 4.60 -57.95
N LEU A 39 4.95 4.53 -57.81
CA LEU A 39 4.06 5.61 -58.25
C LEU A 39 2.63 5.44 -57.72
N SER A 40 2.01 6.60 -57.55
CA SER A 40 0.63 6.97 -57.26
C SER A 40 -0.46 6.30 -58.13
N HIS A 41 -1.70 6.21 -57.63
CA HIS A 41 -2.82 7.06 -58.08
C HIS A 41 -4.13 6.78 -57.33
N HIS A 42 -4.79 7.89 -57.00
CA HIS A 42 -6.18 8.11 -56.59
C HIS A 42 -7.22 7.11 -57.13
N LEU A 43 -8.25 6.80 -56.33
CA LEU A 43 -9.64 7.08 -56.71
C LEU A 43 -10.59 7.16 -55.50
N SER A 44 -11.43 8.19 -55.54
CA SER A 44 -12.49 8.55 -54.62
C SER A 44 -13.76 7.74 -54.90
N THR A 45 -14.47 7.25 -53.87
CA THR A 45 -15.95 7.25 -53.77
C THR A 45 -16.45 6.63 -52.45
N GLN A 46 -17.14 7.43 -51.64
CA GLN A 46 -18.27 7.01 -50.78
C GLN A 46 -19.58 7.52 -51.44
N PRO A 47 -20.82 7.23 -50.98
CA PRO A 47 -21.27 6.39 -49.84
C PRO A 47 -22.43 5.42 -50.20
N ARG A 48 -22.80 4.49 -49.30
CA ARG A 48 -24.21 4.06 -49.17
C ARG A 48 -24.55 3.52 -47.78
N GLN A 49 -25.54 4.19 -47.18
CA GLN A 49 -26.32 3.85 -46.00
C GLN A 49 -27.27 2.66 -46.23
N VAL A 50 -27.37 1.74 -45.26
CA VAL A 50 -28.55 0.99 -44.75
C VAL A 50 -28.05 0.33 -43.44
N GLY A 51 -28.72 0.26 -42.29
CA GLY A 51 -30.08 0.53 -41.88
C GLY A 51 -30.29 -0.20 -40.54
N ASN A 52 -31.11 0.42 -39.71
CA ASN A 52 -31.31 0.26 -38.26
C ASN A 52 -32.00 -1.06 -37.84
N LYS A 53 -31.66 -1.59 -36.66
CA LYS A 53 -32.47 -2.44 -35.73
C LYS A 53 -31.59 -2.66 -34.48
N GLY A 54 -31.84 -2.13 -33.29
CA GLY A 54 -33.10 -1.72 -32.68
C GLY A 54 -33.70 -2.85 -31.86
N TYR A 55 -33.14 -3.12 -30.67
CA TYR A 55 -33.88 -3.73 -29.55
C TYR A 55 -33.49 -3.02 -28.26
N ALA A 56 -34.51 -2.42 -27.68
CA ALA A 56 -34.48 -1.64 -26.46
C ALA A 56 -35.06 -2.47 -25.30
N ASN A 57 -34.76 -1.98 -24.10
CA ASN A 57 -35.57 -2.02 -22.88
C ASN A 57 -35.44 -3.22 -21.94
N GLY A 58 -35.01 -2.88 -20.71
CA GLY A 58 -35.16 -3.66 -19.50
C GLY A 58 -34.82 -2.84 -18.26
N SER A 59 -35.50 -1.69 -18.05
CA SER A 59 -35.47 -0.94 -16.78
C SER A 59 -36.65 -1.35 -15.90
N ILE A 60 -36.38 -1.85 -14.69
CA ILE A 60 -37.30 -1.92 -13.53
C ILE A 60 -36.43 -1.69 -12.29
N MET A 61 -36.31 -0.47 -11.78
CA MET A 61 -37.12 0.21 -10.75
C MET A 61 -37.04 -0.36 -9.32
N LEU A 62 -36.66 0.57 -8.42
CA LEU A 62 -37.13 0.83 -7.05
C LEU A 62 -37.03 -0.30 -6.01
N TYR A 63 -36.27 -0.06 -4.94
CA TYR A 63 -36.78 -0.26 -3.58
C TYR A 63 -36.05 0.64 -2.57
N GLN A 64 -36.71 1.72 -2.16
CA GLN A 64 -36.47 2.41 -0.90
C GLN A 64 -37.80 2.48 -0.14
N ARG A 65 -37.71 2.15 1.17
CA ARG A 65 -38.68 2.45 2.26
C ARG A 65 -40.03 1.72 2.27
N LEU A 66 -40.23 0.84 3.28
CA LEU A 66 -41.08 1.09 4.46
C LEU A 66 -41.42 -0.22 5.21
N LEU A 67 -41.03 -0.31 6.47
CA LEU A 67 -41.90 -0.78 7.54
C LEU A 67 -41.79 0.21 8.70
N SER A 68 -42.89 0.92 8.95
CA SER A 68 -43.13 1.83 10.07
C SER A 68 -43.87 1.10 11.20
N GLY A 69 -43.68 1.60 12.43
CA GLY A 69 -44.58 1.45 13.58
C GLY A 69 -44.04 0.48 14.64
N THR A 70 -43.68 0.91 15.84
CA THR A 70 -44.51 1.69 16.77
C THR A 70 -43.82 2.92 17.38
N ALA A 71 -44.61 3.97 17.52
CA ALA A 71 -44.30 5.26 18.11
C ALA A 71 -44.27 5.26 19.65
N ASN A 72 -43.44 6.13 20.22
CA ASN A 72 -43.78 7.17 21.21
C ASN A 72 -42.52 8.02 21.44
N GLN A 73 -42.43 9.26 20.92
CA GLN A 73 -42.91 10.53 21.51
C GLN A 73 -42.38 10.75 22.94
N ASP A 74 -41.83 11.88 23.36
CA ASP A 74 -41.60 13.19 22.73
C ASP A 74 -40.66 14.01 23.66
N LYS A 75 -39.85 14.91 23.09
CA LYS A 75 -39.27 16.12 23.73
C LYS A 75 -40.40 17.18 23.86
N PRO A 76 -40.26 18.44 24.35
CA PRO A 76 -39.24 19.19 25.13
C PRO A 76 -39.98 19.99 26.26
N PRO A 77 -39.74 21.30 26.58
CA PRO A 77 -38.56 22.17 26.70
C PRO A 77 -38.43 22.85 28.10
N ALA A 78 -37.46 23.75 28.23
CA ALA A 78 -37.31 24.76 29.29
C ALA A 78 -38.39 25.85 29.21
N ASP A 79 -38.82 26.45 30.34
CA ASP A 79 -38.52 27.83 30.77
C ASP A 79 -39.27 28.22 32.07
N ASN A 80 -38.80 29.32 32.65
CA ASN A 80 -39.10 30.08 33.88
C ASN A 80 -40.49 30.15 34.54
N SER A 81 -40.40 30.47 35.85
CA SER A 81 -41.16 31.45 36.65
C SER A 81 -42.28 31.01 37.62
N ASN A 82 -42.02 31.36 38.89
CA ASN A 82 -42.89 31.95 39.92
C ASN A 82 -44.29 31.38 40.26
N SER A 83 -44.33 30.91 41.51
CA SER A 83 -45.14 31.47 42.62
C SER A 83 -46.57 30.98 42.86
N SER A 84 -46.76 30.66 44.14
CA SER A 84 -47.93 30.97 44.99
C SER A 84 -49.10 29.98 45.07
N LYS A 85 -49.34 29.58 46.34
CA LYS A 85 -50.66 29.41 47.01
C LYS A 85 -51.51 28.20 46.60
N ASP A 86 -52.30 27.51 47.42
CA ASP A 86 -52.86 27.62 48.79
C ASP A 86 -53.23 26.17 49.20
N ASP A 87 -52.99 25.71 50.43
CA ASP A 87 -53.88 25.66 51.62
C ASP A 87 -54.78 24.40 51.75
N SER A 88 -54.88 23.94 53.01
CA SER A 88 -55.83 23.00 53.63
C SER A 88 -55.78 21.51 53.22
N GLY A 89 -55.88 20.52 54.11
CA GLY A 89 -56.03 20.51 55.56
C GLY A 89 -56.03 19.07 56.12
N GLN A 90 -55.59 18.96 57.37
CA GLN A 90 -56.08 18.11 58.48
C GLN A 90 -56.35 16.59 58.32
N GLY A 91 -55.61 15.81 59.11
CA GLY A 91 -55.98 14.46 59.58
C GLY A 91 -55.01 13.93 60.64
N LYS A 92 -55.53 13.34 61.73
CA LYS A 92 -54.94 13.23 63.08
C LYS A 92 -54.04 12.02 63.36
N GLU A 93 -53.15 12.24 64.34
CA GLU A 93 -52.69 11.38 65.46
C GLU A 93 -52.25 9.92 65.22
N SER A 94 -50.99 9.58 65.59
CA SER A 94 -50.68 9.06 66.93
C SER A 94 -49.22 8.59 67.04
N GLY A 95 -48.56 8.95 68.15
CA GLY A 95 -47.60 8.06 68.83
C GLY A 95 -46.11 8.41 68.74
N GLY A 96 -45.59 8.97 69.84
CA GLY A 96 -44.24 8.62 70.32
C GLY A 96 -43.23 9.76 70.40
N GLU A 97 -43.21 10.43 71.55
CA GLU A 97 -42.11 11.29 72.02
C GLU A 97 -40.77 10.54 72.11
N GLN A 98 -39.68 11.21 71.71
CA GLN A 98 -38.56 11.44 72.62
C GLN A 98 -37.78 12.69 72.18
N GLU A 99 -37.68 13.61 73.12
CA GLU A 99 -37.14 14.95 72.99
C GLU A 99 -35.66 15.02 73.42
N GLN A 100 -35.02 16.11 72.98
CA GLN A 100 -33.81 16.78 73.49
C GLN A 100 -32.48 16.34 72.84
N LYS A 101 -31.61 17.26 72.39
CA LYS A 101 -31.35 18.61 72.92
C LYS A 101 -30.64 19.46 71.86
N ARG A 102 -30.97 20.75 71.87
CA ARG A 102 -30.38 21.85 71.09
C ARG A 102 -28.87 21.95 71.34
N ASP A 103 -28.08 22.29 70.33
CA ASP A 103 -27.10 23.36 70.52
C ASP A 103 -26.76 24.13 69.24
N THR A 104 -26.97 25.44 69.36
CA THR A 104 -26.31 26.61 68.79
C THR A 104 -25.54 26.52 67.46
N GLY A 105 -25.86 27.48 66.60
CA GLY A 105 -25.20 27.70 65.33
C GLY A 105 -23.70 27.93 65.44
N LYS A 106 -22.99 27.39 64.46
CA LYS A 106 -21.67 27.87 64.06
C LYS A 106 -21.66 28.06 62.55
N SER A 107 -21.18 29.22 62.16
CA SER A 107 -21.15 29.77 60.81
C SER A 107 -20.55 28.80 59.79
N ILE A 108 -21.26 28.66 58.67
CA ILE A 108 -20.79 28.04 57.44
C ILE A 108 -19.64 28.90 56.90
N ARG A 109 -18.40 28.46 57.08
CA ARG A 109 -17.26 28.95 56.32
C ARG A 109 -16.16 27.89 56.27
N GLY A 110 -16.05 27.20 55.14
CA GLY A 110 -14.95 26.27 54.87
C GLY A 110 -15.23 25.36 53.67
N SER A 111 -14.86 25.87 52.49
CA SER A 111 -14.62 25.22 51.18
C SER A 111 -15.59 24.12 50.68
N PRO A 112 -16.06 24.17 49.42
CA PRO A 112 -17.11 23.28 48.89
C PRO A 112 -16.73 21.79 48.76
N VAL A 113 -15.56 21.36 49.24
CA VAL A 113 -15.09 19.98 49.22
C VAL A 113 -14.19 19.71 50.42
N SER A 114 -14.52 18.68 51.19
CA SER A 114 -13.66 18.16 52.25
C SER A 114 -12.38 17.58 51.64
N TRP A 115 -11.22 17.86 52.24
CA TRP A 115 -9.93 17.29 51.81
C TRP A 115 -9.98 15.76 51.72
N LEU A 116 -10.79 15.13 52.58
CA LEU A 116 -11.02 13.70 52.58
C LEU A 116 -11.72 13.21 51.30
N SER A 117 -12.69 13.97 50.78
CA SER A 117 -13.36 13.68 49.51
C SER A 117 -12.42 13.79 48.33
N LEU A 118 -11.46 14.72 48.38
CA LEU A 118 -10.44 14.89 47.34
C LEU A 118 -9.48 13.69 47.32
N VAL A 119 -9.04 13.22 48.50
CA VAL A 119 -8.23 12.00 48.61
C VAL A 119 -8.98 10.78 48.06
N PHE A 120 -10.25 10.60 48.41
CA PHE A 120 -11.06 9.50 47.87
C PHE A 120 -11.24 9.57 46.35
N LEU A 121 -11.46 10.75 45.79
CA LEU A 121 -11.60 10.94 44.34
C LEU A 121 -10.28 10.63 43.61
N VAL A 122 -9.14 11.06 44.15
CA VAL A 122 -7.82 10.76 43.59
C VAL A 122 -7.51 9.26 43.67
N LEU A 123 -7.81 8.60 44.80
CA LEU A 123 -7.60 7.16 44.93
C LEU A 123 -8.49 6.36 43.97
N THR A 124 -9.76 6.75 43.84
CA THR A 124 -10.71 6.08 42.93
C THR A 124 -10.32 6.32 41.47
N GLY A 125 -9.93 7.56 41.13
CA GLY A 125 -9.42 7.91 39.81
C GLY A 125 -8.13 7.18 39.46
N ALA A 126 -7.16 7.13 40.37
CA ALA A 126 -5.90 6.39 40.19
C ALA A 126 -6.13 4.88 40.07
N GLY A 127 -7.05 4.32 40.86
CA GLY A 127 -7.44 2.91 40.76
C GLY A 127 -8.11 2.58 39.41
N LEU A 128 -8.99 3.46 38.93
CA LEU A 128 -9.64 3.31 37.62
C LEU A 128 -8.65 3.46 36.46
N VAL A 129 -7.75 4.45 36.53
CA VAL A 129 -6.65 4.61 35.55
C VAL A 129 -5.72 3.39 35.57
N TYR A 130 -5.34 2.90 36.75
CA TYR A 130 -4.53 1.68 36.88
C TYR A 130 -5.24 0.45 36.32
N TYR A 131 -6.54 0.29 36.58
CA TYR A 131 -7.35 -0.79 36.04
C TYR A 131 -7.40 -0.75 34.50
N TYR A 132 -7.77 0.41 33.92
CA TYR A 132 -7.81 0.57 32.47
C TYR A 132 -6.44 0.47 31.81
N ASP A 133 -5.38 0.97 32.45
CA ASP A 133 -4.01 0.84 31.95
C ASP A 133 -3.53 -0.62 32.00
N ARG A 134 -3.89 -1.35 33.06
CA ARG A 134 -3.60 -2.80 33.19
C ARG A 134 -4.37 -3.63 32.15
N GLU A 135 -5.62 -3.30 31.86
CA GLU A 135 -6.44 -4.00 30.87
C GLU A 135 -6.03 -3.62 29.43
N LYS A 136 -5.77 -2.34 29.14
CA LYS A 136 -5.23 -1.88 27.85
C LYS A 136 -3.87 -2.51 27.54
N LYS A 137 -2.97 -2.62 28.52
CA LYS A 137 -1.64 -3.21 28.31
C LYS A 137 -1.72 -4.65 27.81
N ARG A 138 -2.67 -5.46 28.32
CA ARG A 138 -2.87 -6.85 27.88
C ARG A 138 -3.32 -6.92 26.42
N HIS A 139 -4.31 -6.12 26.03
CA HIS A 139 -4.77 -6.10 24.64
C HIS A 139 -3.74 -5.50 23.68
N ILE A 140 -2.98 -4.49 24.10
CA ILE A 140 -1.89 -3.94 23.28
C ILE A 140 -0.79 -4.98 23.08
N GLU A 141 -0.45 -5.74 24.12
CA GLU A 141 0.56 -6.79 24.02
C GLU A 141 0.08 -8.00 23.20
N GLU A 142 -1.19 -8.39 23.33
CA GLU A 142 -1.83 -9.41 22.48
C GLU A 142 -1.86 -8.99 21.01
N ILE A 143 -2.26 -7.75 20.70
CA ILE A 143 -2.24 -7.22 19.33
C ILE A 143 -0.81 -7.15 18.81
N ARG A 144 0.16 -6.74 19.62
CA ARG A 144 1.58 -6.73 19.25
C ARG A 144 2.06 -8.13 18.91
N ASN A 145 1.82 -9.11 19.79
CA ASN A 145 2.25 -10.49 19.60
C ASN A 145 1.55 -11.12 18.39
N ALA A 146 0.24 -10.93 18.23
CA ALA A 146 -0.50 -11.37 17.05
C ALA A 146 0.02 -10.69 15.76
N SER A 147 0.40 -9.41 15.81
CA SER A 147 0.99 -8.72 14.66
C SER A 147 2.40 -9.22 14.33
N GLU A 148 3.17 -9.64 15.33
CA GLU A 148 4.48 -10.29 15.14
C GLU A 148 4.32 -11.69 14.55
N GLU A 149 3.32 -12.45 14.98
CA GLU A 149 2.98 -13.75 14.40
C GLU A 149 2.47 -13.62 12.96
N VAL A 150 1.63 -12.63 12.63
CA VAL A 150 1.21 -12.37 11.25
C VAL A 150 2.40 -11.96 10.36
N LYS A 151 3.37 -11.21 10.89
CA LYS A 151 4.62 -10.91 10.18
C LYS A 151 5.50 -12.14 9.98
N GLN A 152 5.38 -13.16 10.85
CA GLN A 152 6.15 -14.40 10.81
C GLN A 152 5.37 -15.61 10.26
N GLY A 153 4.10 -15.41 9.88
CA GLY A 153 3.23 -16.46 9.35
C GLY A 153 3.87 -17.14 8.13
N PRO A 154 3.46 -18.39 7.81
CA PRO A 154 4.06 -19.16 6.73
C PRO A 154 4.03 -18.30 5.47
N SER A 155 5.22 -17.89 5.02
CA SER A 155 5.38 -17.16 3.77
C SER A 155 4.86 -18.07 2.68
N ALA A 156 3.60 -17.88 2.29
CA ALA A 156 3.08 -18.35 1.01
C ALA A 156 4.17 -17.97 0.00
N GLY A 157 4.71 -18.99 -0.68
CA GLY A 157 6.09 -18.99 -1.20
C GLY A 157 6.55 -17.63 -1.71
N LYS A 158 7.74 -17.20 -1.25
CA LYS A 158 8.41 -15.92 -1.55
C LYS A 158 7.86 -15.31 -2.83
N ALA A 159 6.92 -14.36 -2.71
CA ALA A 159 6.26 -13.78 -3.87
C ALA A 159 7.35 -13.35 -4.85
N ALA A 160 7.34 -13.91 -6.07
CA ALA A 160 8.31 -13.57 -7.10
C ALA A 160 8.00 -12.16 -7.58
N ILE A 161 8.48 -11.17 -6.82
CA ILE A 161 8.51 -9.75 -7.16
C ILE A 161 9.83 -9.49 -7.84
N GLY A 162 9.75 -8.87 -9.02
CA GLY A 162 10.89 -8.62 -9.89
C GLY A 162 10.88 -9.53 -11.11
N GLY A 163 11.76 -9.21 -12.05
CA GLY A 163 11.89 -9.91 -13.31
C GLY A 163 12.75 -9.10 -14.27
N PRO A 164 13.20 -9.70 -15.37
CA PRO A 164 13.95 -8.97 -16.38
C PRO A 164 13.09 -7.86 -16.97
N PHE A 165 13.70 -6.71 -17.19
CA PHE A 165 13.08 -5.60 -17.89
C PHE A 165 14.07 -5.03 -18.89
N GLU A 166 13.53 -4.44 -19.95
CA GLU A 166 14.29 -3.63 -20.89
C GLU A 166 13.56 -2.30 -21.03
N LEU A 167 14.22 -1.22 -20.64
CA LEU A 167 13.67 0.12 -20.62
C LEU A 167 14.68 1.10 -21.23
N THR A 168 14.24 2.33 -21.45
CA THR A 168 15.09 3.43 -21.90
C THR A 168 15.33 4.36 -20.72
N ASN A 169 16.60 4.66 -20.44
CA ASN A 169 16.92 5.63 -19.39
C ASN A 169 16.70 7.07 -19.90
N HIS A 170 16.68 8.01 -18.97
CA HIS A 170 16.58 9.46 -19.21
C HIS A 170 17.75 10.08 -20.00
N HIS A 171 18.72 9.28 -20.44
CA HIS A 171 19.78 9.69 -21.39
C HIS A 171 19.56 9.09 -22.80
N GLY A 172 18.41 8.45 -23.04
CA GLY A 172 18.09 7.79 -24.32
C GLY A 172 18.79 6.45 -24.53
N LYS A 173 19.50 5.92 -23.53
CA LYS A 173 20.17 4.62 -23.61
C LYS A 173 19.24 3.50 -23.14
N ARG A 174 19.19 2.41 -23.92
CA ARG A 174 18.54 1.16 -23.51
C ARG A 174 19.29 0.51 -22.34
N VAL A 175 18.56 0.18 -21.28
CA VAL A 175 19.07 -0.42 -20.06
C VAL A 175 18.20 -1.60 -19.64
N THR A 176 18.79 -2.51 -18.91
CA THR A 176 18.17 -3.73 -18.40
C THR A 176 18.38 -3.85 -16.91
N ASP A 177 17.74 -4.83 -16.26
CA ASP A 177 18.00 -5.18 -14.86
C ASP A 177 19.50 -5.45 -14.60
N LYS A 178 20.21 -5.99 -15.59
CA LYS A 178 21.64 -6.31 -15.50
C LYS A 178 22.54 -5.09 -15.29
N ASP A 179 22.13 -3.92 -15.76
CA ASP A 179 22.89 -2.67 -15.59
C ASP A 179 22.88 -2.18 -14.12
N PHE A 180 21.98 -2.72 -13.29
CA PHE A 180 21.84 -2.38 -11.87
C PHE A 180 22.52 -3.41 -10.95
N LEU A 181 23.08 -4.48 -11.51
CA LEU A 181 23.81 -5.49 -10.73
C LEU A 181 25.00 -4.89 -9.99
N GLY A 182 25.33 -5.49 -8.85
CA GLY A 182 26.41 -5.07 -7.95
C GLY A 182 26.06 -3.88 -7.06
N ARG A 183 24.86 -3.29 -7.20
CA ARG A 183 24.44 -2.10 -6.43
C ARG A 183 23.09 -2.33 -5.76
N TRP A 184 22.94 -1.77 -4.56
CA TRP A 184 21.64 -1.69 -3.90
C TRP A 184 20.76 -0.68 -4.62
N THR A 185 19.56 -1.08 -5.01
CA THR A 185 18.69 -0.24 -5.83
C THR A 185 17.38 0.02 -5.11
N LEU A 186 16.95 1.28 -5.06
CA LEU A 186 15.66 1.70 -4.54
C LEU A 186 14.78 2.10 -5.73
N MET A 187 13.79 1.28 -6.06
CA MET A 187 12.94 1.49 -7.23
C MET A 187 11.59 2.06 -6.81
N TYR A 188 11.18 3.14 -7.44
CA TYR A 188 9.88 3.77 -7.26
C TYR A 188 9.16 3.86 -8.62
N PHE A 189 7.88 3.50 -8.63
CA PHE A 189 7.02 3.58 -9.81
C PHE A 189 6.09 4.78 -9.65
N GLY A 190 6.04 5.65 -10.66
CA GLY A 190 5.22 6.86 -10.64
C GLY A 190 5.10 7.48 -12.03
N PHE A 191 4.70 8.73 -12.13
CA PHE A 191 4.58 9.45 -13.40
C PHE A 191 4.88 10.94 -13.18
N THR A 192 5.39 11.63 -14.19
CA THR A 192 5.92 13.00 -13.99
C THR A 192 4.82 14.05 -13.76
N HIS A 193 3.59 13.75 -14.21
CA HIS A 193 2.43 14.64 -14.11
C HIS A 193 1.62 14.46 -12.81
N CYS A 194 2.18 13.78 -11.80
CA CYS A 194 1.51 13.59 -10.52
C CYS A 194 1.54 14.89 -9.70
N PRO A 195 0.39 15.45 -9.26
CA PRO A 195 0.35 16.77 -8.65
C PRO A 195 1.07 16.82 -7.29
N ASP A 196 0.92 15.78 -6.46
CA ASP A 196 1.39 15.81 -5.07
C ASP A 196 2.24 14.60 -4.65
N ILE A 197 1.76 13.38 -4.94
CA ILE A 197 2.30 12.16 -4.32
C ILE A 197 3.70 11.78 -4.85
N CYS A 198 3.92 11.80 -6.16
CA CYS A 198 5.23 11.43 -6.71
C CYS A 198 6.35 12.40 -6.29
N PRO A 199 6.16 13.73 -6.34
CA PRO A 199 7.16 14.66 -5.84
C PRO A 199 7.50 14.44 -4.36
N GLU A 200 6.50 14.21 -3.50
CA GLU A 200 6.71 13.95 -2.07
C GLU A 200 7.55 12.67 -1.85
N GLU A 201 7.20 11.57 -2.53
CA GLU A 201 7.91 10.30 -2.38
C GLU A 201 9.34 10.36 -2.95
N LEU A 202 9.57 11.08 -4.05
CA LEU A 202 10.90 11.24 -4.63
C LEU A 202 11.82 12.13 -3.77
N GLN A 203 11.29 13.20 -3.18
CA GLN A 203 12.04 14.01 -2.20
C GLN A 203 12.43 13.18 -0.98
N LYS A 204 11.49 12.39 -0.46
CA LYS A 204 11.75 11.46 0.64
C LYS A 204 12.81 10.43 0.27
N LEU A 205 12.73 9.85 -0.92
CA LEU A 205 13.71 8.89 -1.44
C LEU A 205 15.11 9.52 -1.57
N ALA A 206 15.20 10.72 -2.14
CA ALA A 206 16.45 11.46 -2.27
C ALA A 206 17.11 11.70 -0.91
N ALA A 207 16.35 12.24 0.05
CA ALA A 207 16.85 12.47 1.40
C ALA A 207 17.28 11.16 2.10
N ALA A 208 16.55 10.06 1.88
CA ALA A 208 16.92 8.76 2.44
C ALA A 208 18.21 8.22 1.83
N VAL A 209 18.43 8.36 0.52
CA VAL A 209 19.68 7.93 -0.15
C VAL A 209 20.90 8.62 0.46
N ASP A 210 20.82 9.93 0.69
CA ASP A 210 21.91 10.69 1.30
C ASP A 210 22.14 10.28 2.76
N LYS A 211 21.07 10.17 3.56
CA LYS A 211 21.17 9.70 4.96
C LYS A 211 21.69 8.27 5.08
N ILE A 212 21.33 7.36 4.17
CA ILE A 212 21.86 5.99 4.15
C ILE A 212 23.37 6.04 3.94
N LYS A 213 23.84 6.83 2.97
CA LYS A 213 25.27 7.00 2.69
C LYS A 213 26.01 7.58 3.89
N GLU A 214 25.46 8.60 4.54
CA GLU A 214 26.05 9.23 5.72
C GLU A 214 26.14 8.27 6.91
N LYS A 215 25.04 7.59 7.26
CA LYS A 215 24.96 6.70 8.44
C LYS A 215 25.72 5.38 8.29
N SER A 216 25.81 4.85 7.07
CA SER A 216 26.29 3.47 6.85
C SER A 216 27.43 3.33 5.84
N GLY A 217 27.75 4.37 5.08
CA GLY A 217 28.70 4.32 3.98
C GLY A 217 28.21 3.50 2.77
N ILE A 218 26.99 2.96 2.81
CA ILE A 218 26.42 2.15 1.74
C ILE A 218 25.91 3.06 0.64
N GLN A 219 26.29 2.77 -0.60
CA GLN A 219 25.75 3.47 -1.77
C GLN A 219 24.49 2.75 -2.28
N THR A 220 23.40 3.50 -2.35
CA THR A 220 22.14 3.08 -2.97
C THR A 220 21.89 3.87 -4.24
N VAL A 221 21.28 3.24 -5.24
CA VAL A 221 20.90 3.85 -6.51
C VAL A 221 19.38 4.05 -6.50
N PRO A 222 18.89 5.31 -6.44
CA PRO A 222 17.48 5.58 -6.60
C PRO A 222 17.10 5.49 -8.09
N VAL A 223 16.00 4.80 -8.38
CA VAL A 223 15.46 4.58 -9.72
C VAL A 223 13.99 4.96 -9.75
N PHE A 224 13.63 5.83 -10.68
CA PHE A 224 12.25 6.20 -10.99
C PHE A 224 11.84 5.48 -12.28
N ILE A 225 10.71 4.76 -12.25
CA ILE A 225 10.12 4.12 -13.43
C ILE A 225 8.77 4.78 -13.72
N SER A 226 8.64 5.35 -14.91
CA SER A 226 7.36 5.91 -15.35
C SER A 226 6.34 4.81 -15.63
N VAL A 227 5.11 5.00 -15.15
CA VAL A 227 3.95 4.18 -15.51
C VAL A 227 3.06 4.83 -16.58
N ASP A 228 3.46 5.99 -17.11
CA ASP A 228 2.71 6.76 -18.12
C ASP A 228 3.54 7.09 -19.38
N PRO A 229 3.86 6.08 -20.21
CA PRO A 229 4.75 6.23 -21.36
C PRO A 229 4.21 7.12 -22.48
N GLU A 230 2.92 7.49 -22.44
CA GLU A 230 2.31 8.37 -23.46
C GLU A 230 2.66 9.84 -23.26
N ARG A 231 2.89 10.27 -22.01
CA ARG A 231 3.28 11.66 -21.66
C ARG A 231 4.74 11.75 -21.21
N ASP A 232 5.25 10.71 -20.54
CA ASP A 232 6.57 10.72 -19.93
C ASP A 232 7.64 10.27 -20.94
N THR A 233 7.98 11.19 -21.84
CA THR A 233 9.09 11.03 -22.80
C THR A 233 10.45 10.98 -22.10
N VAL A 234 11.49 10.56 -22.82
CA VAL A 234 12.86 10.49 -22.28
C VAL A 234 13.30 11.87 -21.77
N GLU A 235 13.00 12.91 -22.52
CA GLU A 235 13.32 14.31 -22.22
C GLU A 235 12.56 14.78 -20.97
N GLN A 236 11.25 14.52 -20.90
CA GLN A 236 10.41 14.89 -19.75
C GLN A 236 10.90 14.23 -18.47
N VAL A 237 11.18 12.92 -18.53
CA VAL A 237 11.72 12.17 -17.40
C VAL A 237 13.10 12.69 -17.00
N ALA A 238 13.94 13.11 -17.96
CA ALA A 238 15.26 13.66 -17.69
C ALA A 238 15.21 15.01 -16.97
N GLU A 239 14.26 15.87 -17.30
CA GLU A 239 14.04 17.13 -16.58
C GLU A 239 13.52 16.83 -15.17
N TYR A 240 12.51 15.98 -15.05
CA TYR A 240 11.90 15.63 -13.78
C TYR A 240 12.91 15.04 -12.77
N VAL A 241 13.70 14.04 -13.15
CA VAL A 241 14.62 13.39 -12.19
C VAL A 241 15.77 14.28 -11.73
N LYS A 242 16.17 15.28 -12.54
CA LYS A 242 17.23 16.22 -12.18
C LYS A 242 16.85 17.13 -11.02
N GLU A 243 15.57 17.41 -10.83
CA GLU A 243 15.06 18.28 -9.77
C GLU A 243 15.20 17.65 -8.37
N PHE A 244 15.18 16.31 -8.28
CA PHE A 244 15.19 15.61 -7.00
C PHE A 244 16.59 15.24 -6.54
N HIS A 245 17.37 14.54 -7.38
CA HIS A 245 18.68 14.05 -6.96
C HIS A 245 19.59 13.70 -8.15
N PRO A 246 20.88 14.09 -8.14
CA PRO A 246 21.79 13.90 -9.29
C PRO A 246 22.11 12.43 -9.59
N LYS A 247 21.83 11.51 -8.67
CA LYS A 247 21.96 10.06 -8.88
C LYS A 247 20.63 9.34 -9.20
N LEU A 248 19.52 10.07 -9.27
CA LEU A 248 18.22 9.50 -9.61
C LEU A 248 18.21 9.12 -11.08
N ILE A 249 18.01 7.83 -11.34
CA ILE A 249 17.92 7.31 -12.69
C ILE A 249 16.44 7.21 -13.07
N GLY A 250 16.00 8.02 -14.01
CA GLY A 250 14.68 7.87 -14.63
C GLY A 250 14.70 6.83 -15.75
N LEU A 251 13.68 5.97 -15.77
CA LEU A 251 13.41 4.96 -16.79
C LEU A 251 12.00 5.15 -17.37
N THR A 252 11.89 5.06 -18.68
CA THR A 252 10.64 5.06 -19.45
C THR A 252 10.73 4.03 -20.58
N GLY A 253 9.67 3.84 -21.36
CA GLY A 253 9.65 2.85 -22.44
C GLY A 253 8.35 2.89 -23.23
N SER A 254 8.14 1.88 -24.07
CA SER A 254 6.87 1.65 -24.74
C SER A 254 5.80 1.15 -23.76
N THR A 255 4.52 1.29 -24.13
CA THR A 255 3.39 0.78 -23.34
C THR A 255 3.50 -0.70 -22.99
N ASP A 256 4.03 -1.52 -23.90
CA ASP A 256 4.23 -2.96 -23.66
C ASP A 256 5.38 -3.24 -22.68
N GLU A 257 6.48 -2.48 -22.77
CA GLU A 257 7.61 -2.58 -21.83
C GLU A 257 7.19 -2.16 -20.42
N ILE A 258 6.47 -1.03 -20.28
CA ILE A 258 5.94 -0.56 -19.01
C ILE A 258 4.95 -1.56 -18.41
N LYS A 259 4.06 -2.13 -19.23
CA LYS A 259 3.12 -3.17 -18.79
C LYS A 259 3.84 -4.45 -18.33
N SER A 260 4.92 -4.81 -19.00
CA SER A 260 5.74 -5.98 -18.65
C SER A 260 6.44 -5.77 -17.31
N VAL A 261 7.13 -4.64 -17.10
CA VAL A 261 7.82 -4.34 -15.84
C VAL A 261 6.83 -4.16 -14.69
N ALA A 262 5.71 -3.46 -14.90
CA ALA A 262 4.68 -3.31 -13.86
C ALA A 262 4.13 -4.68 -13.43
N ARG A 263 3.93 -5.61 -14.36
CA ARG A 263 3.51 -6.98 -14.05
C ARG A 263 4.59 -7.77 -13.29
N ALA A 264 5.85 -7.66 -13.68
CA ALA A 264 6.97 -8.34 -13.03
C ALA A 264 7.13 -7.88 -11.57
N TYR A 265 6.95 -6.58 -11.31
CA TYR A 265 7.05 -5.99 -9.98
C TYR A 265 5.73 -5.95 -9.21
N ARG A 266 4.64 -6.47 -9.80
CA ARG A 266 3.28 -6.50 -9.22
C ARG A 266 2.75 -5.11 -8.86
N VAL A 267 3.14 -4.11 -9.66
CA VAL A 267 2.68 -2.73 -9.54
C VAL A 267 1.35 -2.60 -10.25
N TYR A 268 0.33 -2.17 -9.52
CA TYR A 268 -0.93 -1.74 -10.11
C TYR A 268 -0.77 -0.33 -10.66
N TYR A 269 -1.27 -0.11 -11.88
CA TYR A 269 -1.46 1.21 -12.47
C TYR A 269 -2.72 1.23 -13.35
N MET A 270 -3.47 2.34 -13.33
CA MET A 270 -4.68 2.53 -14.13
C MET A 270 -4.83 4.00 -14.51
N LYS A 271 -5.18 4.27 -15.77
CA LYS A 271 -5.51 5.62 -16.21
C LYS A 271 -6.93 5.97 -15.77
N THR A 272 -7.08 7.13 -15.16
CA THR A 272 -8.35 7.69 -14.69
C THR A 272 -8.57 9.02 -15.39
N ALA A 273 -9.63 9.10 -16.20
CA ALA A 273 -9.96 10.31 -16.94
C ALA A 273 -10.56 11.37 -16.00
N GLU A 274 -10.15 12.63 -16.17
CA GLU A 274 -10.78 13.77 -15.51
C GLU A 274 -11.69 14.54 -16.48
N GLU A 275 -12.59 15.37 -15.94
CA GLU A 275 -13.59 16.10 -16.71
C GLU A 275 -12.96 17.13 -17.69
N ASP A 276 -11.76 17.64 -17.36
CA ASP A 276 -11.08 18.72 -18.08
C ASP A 276 -10.01 18.24 -19.08
N SER A 277 -10.14 17.02 -19.61
CA SER A 277 -9.31 16.39 -20.65
C SER A 277 -7.89 15.98 -20.27
N ASP A 278 -7.41 16.33 -19.07
CA ASP A 278 -6.21 15.71 -18.51
C ASP A 278 -6.56 14.41 -17.78
N TYR A 279 -5.61 13.48 -17.67
CA TYR A 279 -5.83 12.21 -16.96
C TYR A 279 -4.78 12.01 -15.87
N LEU A 280 -5.21 11.39 -14.78
CA LEU A 280 -4.30 10.90 -13.76
C LEU A 280 -4.06 9.42 -13.94
N VAL A 281 -2.96 8.95 -13.36
CA VAL A 281 -2.65 7.53 -13.31
C VAL A 281 -2.64 7.11 -11.85
N ASP A 282 -3.66 6.34 -11.46
CA ASP A 282 -3.67 5.69 -10.15
C ASP A 282 -2.58 4.62 -10.16
N HIS A 283 -1.61 4.69 -9.25
CA HIS A 283 -0.55 3.70 -9.15
C HIS A 283 -0.20 3.32 -7.72
N SER A 284 0.52 2.21 -7.57
CA SER A 284 0.99 1.75 -6.26
C SER A 284 2.08 2.67 -5.70
N ILE A 285 1.86 3.23 -4.51
CA ILE A 285 2.82 4.12 -3.82
C ILE A 285 3.77 3.28 -2.96
N VAL A 286 4.73 2.66 -3.62
CA VAL A 286 5.65 1.69 -3.00
C VAL A 286 7.07 1.89 -3.51
N ILE A 287 8.04 1.89 -2.61
CA ILE A 287 9.48 1.87 -2.89
C ILE A 287 10.00 0.44 -2.66
N TYR A 288 10.62 -0.15 -3.68
CA TYR A 288 11.20 -1.49 -3.63
C TYR A 288 12.70 -1.41 -3.35
N LEU A 289 13.16 -2.14 -2.34
CA LEU A 289 14.58 -2.39 -2.08
C LEU A 289 15.00 -3.67 -2.80
N MET A 290 15.89 -3.50 -3.77
CA MET A 290 16.50 -4.57 -4.56
C MET A 290 17.94 -4.78 -4.10
N ALA A 291 18.31 -6.05 -3.94
CA ALA A 291 19.66 -6.48 -3.64
C ALA A 291 20.59 -6.33 -4.86
N PRO A 292 21.92 -6.43 -4.67
CA PRO A 292 22.91 -6.33 -5.74
C PRO A 292 22.78 -7.37 -6.85
N ASP A 293 22.03 -8.45 -6.63
CA ASP A 293 21.68 -9.47 -7.62
C ASP A 293 20.34 -9.18 -8.32
N MET A 294 19.78 -7.99 -8.12
CA MET A 294 18.41 -7.61 -8.52
C MET A 294 17.31 -8.51 -7.92
N GLY A 295 17.62 -9.20 -6.82
CA GLY A 295 16.63 -9.91 -6.02
C GLY A 295 15.81 -8.95 -5.16
N PHE A 296 14.49 -9.15 -5.10
CA PHE A 296 13.62 -8.39 -4.19
C PHE A 296 13.93 -8.71 -2.72
N VAL A 297 14.12 -7.67 -1.90
CA VAL A 297 14.39 -7.79 -0.47
C VAL A 297 13.19 -7.35 0.35
N LYS A 298 12.74 -6.10 0.17
CA LYS A 298 11.67 -5.50 0.96
C LYS A 298 10.99 -4.36 0.20
N PHE A 299 9.74 -4.07 0.55
CA PHE A 299 9.04 -2.90 0.07
C PHE A 299 8.76 -1.92 1.24
N PHE A 300 8.70 -0.64 0.91
CA PHE A 300 8.36 0.45 1.82
C PHE A 300 7.18 1.22 1.22
N GLY A 301 6.05 1.25 1.91
CA GLY A 301 4.89 2.03 1.47
C GLY A 301 4.95 3.50 1.90
N LYS A 302 3.96 4.28 1.47
CA LYS A 302 3.80 5.72 1.77
C LYS A 302 4.03 6.09 3.25
N ASN A 303 3.53 5.28 4.18
CA ASN A 303 3.56 5.56 5.63
C ASN A 303 4.96 5.62 6.26
N ASN A 304 6.02 5.30 5.52
CA ASN A 304 7.38 5.45 6.01
C ASN A 304 7.84 6.90 5.82
N ASP A 305 8.34 7.52 6.88
CA ASP A 305 9.09 8.78 6.80
C ASP A 305 10.55 8.53 6.36
N VAL A 306 11.33 9.61 6.21
CA VAL A 306 12.73 9.53 5.75
C VAL A 306 13.58 8.67 6.70
N ASP A 307 13.41 8.82 8.02
CA ASP A 307 14.23 8.13 9.01
C ASP A 307 13.88 6.64 9.10
N SER A 308 12.59 6.31 9.10
CA SER A 308 12.09 4.93 9.07
C SER A 308 12.51 4.21 7.79
N LEU A 309 12.46 4.89 6.64
CA LEU A 309 12.96 4.36 5.37
C LEU A 309 14.46 4.11 5.43
N THR A 310 15.24 5.09 5.91
CA THR A 310 16.70 4.99 6.05
C THR A 310 17.11 3.83 6.96
N ASP A 311 16.59 3.80 8.18
CA ASP A 311 16.94 2.80 9.18
C ASP A 311 16.44 1.42 8.77
N GLY A 312 15.26 1.36 8.13
CA GLY A 312 14.72 0.15 7.51
C GLY A 312 15.64 -0.42 6.45
N VAL A 313 16.07 0.40 5.48
CA VAL A 313 17.00 -0.03 4.41
C VAL A 313 18.34 -0.50 5.01
N ILE A 314 18.94 0.27 5.92
CA ILE A 314 20.21 -0.11 6.55
C ILE A 314 20.08 -1.45 7.29
N LYS A 315 18.97 -1.65 8.00
CA LYS A 315 18.69 -2.90 8.72
C LYS A 315 18.60 -4.09 7.76
N GLU A 316 17.84 -3.97 6.68
CA GLU A 316 17.71 -5.06 5.70
C GLU A 316 19.03 -5.38 5.01
N ILE A 317 19.82 -4.36 4.63
CA ILE A 317 21.13 -4.58 4.01
C ILE A 317 22.09 -5.31 4.96
N LYS A 318 22.10 -4.93 6.25
CA LYS A 318 22.91 -5.61 7.28
C LYS A 318 22.44 -7.05 7.49
N GLN A 319 21.14 -7.33 7.45
CA GLN A 319 20.60 -8.67 7.56
C GLN A 319 20.90 -9.52 6.33
N TYR A 320 20.85 -8.92 5.13
CA TYR A 320 21.19 -9.60 3.88
C TYR A 320 22.65 -10.07 3.86
N LYS A 321 23.59 -9.22 4.30
CA LYS A 321 25.02 -9.58 4.39
C LYS A 321 25.35 -10.68 5.41
N LYS A 322 24.44 -10.97 6.34
CA LYS A 322 24.63 -12.01 7.36
C LYS A 322 24.20 -13.40 6.88
N LYS A 323 23.42 -13.48 5.81
CA LYS A 323 23.01 -14.73 5.17
C LYS A 323 24.06 -15.17 4.18
#